data_AF-A0A0L8IDB2-F1
#
_entry.id   AF-A0A0L8IDB2-F1
#
_cell.length_a   1.000
_cell.length_b   1.000
_cell.length_c   1.000
_cell.angle_alpha   90.00
_cell.angle_beta   90.00
_cell.angle_gamma   90.00
#
_symmetry.space_group_name_H-M   'P 1'
#
loop_
_entity.id
_entity.type
_entity.pdbx_description
1 polymer ?
#
loop_
_entity_poly.entity_id
_entity_poly.type
_entity_poly.pdbx_seq_one_letter_code
_entity_poly.pdbx_strand_id
1 'polypeptide(L)'
;MKKKLNYHMKSINSLTPSGMLSHRLNLKVGVIIMLLRNLSITQCLWIGTRLDVLQLHEHSIEALFIRGSYSHTIVLIPSIKIKPSAANIPFVLQRTQFLVRLSYSMTINKAQRVDIHLPQPFFIHGQLYVAIFKCQGDEQCQR
;
A
#
# COMPACT_ATOMS: atom_id res chain seq x y z
N MET A 1 -29.36 21.74 25.61
CA MET A 1 -29.22 20.33 26.05
C MET A 1 -28.28 19.59 25.09
N LYS A 2 -27.03 19.30 25.48
CA LYS A 2 -26.12 18.48 24.65
C LYS A 2 -26.55 17.01 24.81
N LYS A 3 -27.17 16.42 23.78
CA LYS A 3 -27.46 14.98 23.73
C LYS A 3 -26.13 14.24 23.84
N LYS A 4 -25.91 13.54 24.96
CA LYS A 4 -24.76 12.65 25.16
C LYS A 4 -25.02 11.40 24.32
N LEU A 5 -24.53 11.38 23.08
CA LEU A 5 -24.55 10.16 22.27
C LEU A 5 -23.50 9.19 22.81
N ASN A 6 -23.95 8.17 23.54
CA ASN A 6 -23.11 7.06 23.97
C ASN A 6 -22.87 6.13 22.78
N TYR A 7 -21.90 6.47 21.93
CA TYR A 7 -21.43 5.57 20.90
C TYR A 7 -20.57 4.47 21.52
N HIS A 8 -20.93 3.21 21.28
CA HIS A 8 -20.12 2.09 21.71
C HIS A 8 -18.81 2.03 20.89
N MET A 9 -17.67 1.77 21.56
CA MET A 9 -16.35 1.78 20.93
C MET A 9 -16.23 0.82 19.73
N LYS A 10 -16.92 -0.34 19.77
CA LYS A 10 -17.00 -1.25 18.62
C LYS A 10 -17.67 -0.60 17.40
N SER A 11 -18.72 0.20 17.61
CA SER A 11 -19.43 0.90 16.54
C SER A 11 -18.58 2.01 15.92
N ILE A 12 -17.78 2.73 16.73
CA ILE A 12 -16.83 3.74 16.23
C ILE A 12 -15.71 3.06 15.41
N ASN A 13 -15.24 1.90 15.87
CA ASN A 13 -14.15 1.17 15.23
C ASN A 13 -14.57 0.49 13.92
N SER A 14 -15.85 0.15 13.75
CA SER A 14 -16.39 -0.35 12.48
C SER A 14 -16.61 0.73 11.42
N LEU A 15 -16.64 2.02 11.81
CA LEU A 15 -16.81 3.10 10.84
C LEU A 15 -15.57 3.18 9.93
N THR A 16 -15.82 3.06 8.64
CA THR A 16 -14.82 3.26 7.57
C THR A 16 -15.38 4.31 6.61
N PRO A 17 -15.39 5.60 7.01
CA PRO A 17 -15.88 6.66 6.14
C PRO A 17 -14.97 6.79 4.90
N SER A 18 -15.52 7.35 3.83
CA SER A 18 -14.80 7.48 2.55
C SER A 18 -13.43 8.14 2.74
N GLY A 19 -12.39 7.53 2.17
CA GLY A 19 -11.00 7.99 2.28
C GLY A 19 -10.24 7.54 3.54
N MET A 20 -10.85 6.75 4.43
CA MET A 20 -10.14 6.08 5.54
C MET A 20 -9.76 4.64 5.20
N LEU A 21 -8.60 4.21 5.69
CA LEU A 21 -8.17 2.81 5.60
C LEU A 21 -8.90 1.94 6.63
N SER A 22 -8.88 0.63 6.39
CA SER A 22 -9.42 -0.37 7.31
C SER A 22 -8.90 -0.13 8.73
N HIS A 23 -9.80 -0.21 9.71
CA HIS A 23 -9.44 -0.08 11.12
C HIS A 23 -8.40 -1.12 11.56
N ARG A 24 -8.46 -2.33 10.98
CA ARG A 24 -7.55 -3.41 11.33
C ARG A 24 -6.59 -3.66 10.17
N LEU A 25 -5.29 -3.55 10.48
CA LEU A 25 -4.20 -3.90 9.60
C LEU A 25 -3.36 -4.96 10.31
N ASN A 26 -3.40 -6.18 9.81
CA ASN A 26 -2.61 -7.29 10.33
C ASN A 26 -1.41 -7.50 9.42
N LEU A 27 -0.21 -7.27 9.94
CA LEU A 27 1.06 -7.51 9.24
C LEU A 27 1.86 -8.58 9.96
N LYS A 28 2.75 -9.23 9.22
CA LYS A 28 3.77 -10.15 9.75
C LYS A 28 5.12 -9.73 9.17
N VAL A 29 6.21 -10.14 9.82
CA VAL A 29 7.55 -10.03 9.26
C VAL A 29 7.66 -10.88 8.00
N GLY A 30 8.38 -10.40 6.99
CA GLY A 30 8.60 -11.04 5.68
C GLY A 30 7.42 -10.89 4.69
N VAL A 31 6.42 -10.07 5.00
CA VAL A 31 5.33 -9.77 4.06
C VAL A 31 5.65 -8.54 3.25
N ILE A 32 5.26 -8.56 1.97
CA ILE A 32 5.39 -7.39 1.11
C ILE A 32 4.21 -6.45 1.36
N ILE A 33 4.52 -5.20 1.68
CA ILE A 33 3.56 -4.12 1.83
C ILE A 33 3.72 -3.09 0.72
N MET A 34 2.66 -2.34 0.46
CA MET A 34 2.62 -1.27 -0.53
C MET A 34 2.14 0.03 0.12
N LEU A 35 2.86 1.13 -0.12
CA LEU A 35 2.45 2.46 0.31
C LEU A 35 1.18 2.93 -0.40
N LEU A 36 0.27 3.52 0.36
CA LEU A 36 -1.01 4.04 -0.11
C LEU A 36 -1.02 5.56 -0.28
N ARG A 37 0.01 6.26 0.21
CA ARG A 37 0.22 7.69 0.02
C ARG A 37 1.72 8.00 -0.01
N ASN A 38 2.05 9.15 -0.58
CA ASN A 38 3.41 9.68 -0.54
C ASN A 38 3.76 10.08 0.89
N LEU A 39 4.88 9.56 1.40
CA LEU A 39 5.45 9.93 2.70
C LEU A 39 6.60 10.92 2.53
N SER A 40 7.50 10.60 1.59
CA SER A 40 8.65 11.43 1.28
C SER A 40 9.06 11.18 -0.15
N ILE A 41 9.11 12.25 -0.93
CA ILE A 41 9.56 12.20 -2.33
C ILE A 41 11.07 11.99 -2.38
N THR A 42 11.83 12.62 -1.47
CA THR A 42 13.29 12.53 -1.42
C THR A 42 13.81 11.15 -1.04
N GLN A 43 13.02 10.38 -0.30
CA GLN A 43 13.33 9.00 0.09
C GLN A 43 12.66 7.96 -0.81
N CYS A 44 12.09 8.36 -1.95
CA CYS A 44 11.37 7.48 -2.88
C CYS A 44 10.21 6.67 -2.24
N LEU A 45 9.59 7.24 -1.20
CA LEU A 45 8.40 6.70 -0.53
C LEU A 45 7.13 7.30 -1.14
N TRP A 46 6.92 7.05 -2.43
CA TRP A 46 5.69 7.42 -3.14
C TRP A 46 4.63 6.32 -3.07
N ILE A 47 3.41 6.65 -3.51
CA ILE A 47 2.31 5.71 -3.64
C ILE A 47 2.73 4.53 -4.53
N GLY A 48 2.45 3.31 -4.09
CA GLY A 48 2.79 2.11 -4.85
C GLY A 48 4.20 1.56 -4.62
N THR A 49 5.10 2.24 -3.87
CA THR A 49 6.37 1.62 -3.44
C THR A 49 6.09 0.33 -2.70
N ARG A 50 6.77 -0.74 -3.08
CA ARG A 50 6.71 -2.04 -2.43
C ARG A 50 7.90 -2.23 -1.52
N LEU A 51 7.64 -2.60 -0.29
CA LEU A 51 8.63 -2.76 0.76
C LEU A 51 8.42 -4.13 1.42
N ASP A 52 9.51 -4.81 1.78
CA ASP A 52 9.47 -6.04 2.55
C ASP A 52 9.58 -5.73 4.04
N VAL A 53 8.67 -6.25 4.86
CA VAL A 53 8.64 -5.94 6.29
C VAL A 53 9.74 -6.72 7.02
N LEU A 54 10.70 -6.00 7.60
CA LEU A 54 11.76 -6.59 8.41
C LEU A 54 11.34 -6.71 9.88
N GLN A 55 10.77 -5.65 10.44
CA GLN A 55 10.35 -5.61 11.84
C GLN A 55 9.13 -4.71 12.03
N LEU A 56 8.28 -5.09 12.98
CA LEU A 56 7.10 -4.32 13.38
C LEU A 56 7.36 -3.74 14.77
N HIS A 57 7.29 -2.41 14.89
CA HIS A 57 7.34 -1.71 16.17
C HIS A 57 5.94 -1.18 16.53
N GLU A 58 5.81 -0.61 17.73
CA GLU A 58 4.54 -0.06 18.22
C GLU A 58 4.02 1.10 17.36
N HIS A 59 4.92 1.94 16.83
CA HIS A 59 4.56 3.18 16.10
C HIS A 59 5.24 3.33 14.73
N SER A 60 6.08 2.37 14.35
CA SER A 60 6.82 2.35 13.09
C SER A 60 6.90 0.93 12.52
N ILE A 61 7.06 0.84 11.20
CA ILE A 61 7.36 -0.41 10.50
C ILE A 61 8.75 -0.25 9.88
N GLU A 62 9.65 -1.15 10.20
CA GLU A 62 10.93 -1.26 9.52
C GLU A 62 10.78 -2.13 8.28
N ALA A 63 11.13 -1.57 7.12
CA ALA A 63 10.94 -2.24 5.86
C ALA A 63 12.09 -1.98 4.89
N LEU A 64 12.30 -2.91 3.96
CA LEU A 64 13.36 -2.90 2.97
C LEU A 64 12.79 -2.62 1.58
N PHE A 65 13.50 -1.84 0.76
CA PHE A 65 13.18 -1.75 -0.67
C PHE A 65 13.46 -3.06 -1.41
N ILE A 66 12.42 -3.59 -2.08
CA ILE A 66 12.49 -4.86 -2.82
C ILE A 66 13.20 -4.70 -4.17
N ARG A 67 13.05 -3.54 -4.83
CA ARG A 67 13.56 -3.31 -6.19
C ARG A 67 13.87 -1.82 -6.43
N GLY A 68 14.84 -1.55 -7.31
CA GLY A 68 15.20 -0.21 -7.77
C GLY A 68 16.58 0.23 -7.28
N SER A 69 16.98 1.47 -7.57
CA SER A 69 18.28 2.03 -7.20
C SER A 69 18.53 2.12 -5.68
N TYR A 70 17.48 1.95 -4.88
CA TYR A 70 17.51 1.94 -3.42
C TYR A 70 17.36 0.53 -2.84
N SER A 71 17.52 -0.52 -3.65
CA SER A 71 17.46 -1.91 -3.19
C SER A 71 18.38 -2.11 -2.00
N HIS A 72 17.91 -2.85 -0.99
CA HIS A 72 18.61 -3.09 0.27
C HIS A 72 18.74 -1.89 1.24
N THR A 73 18.14 -0.74 0.92
CA THR A 73 18.04 0.37 1.89
C THR A 73 16.89 0.11 2.87
N ILE A 74 17.16 0.27 4.16
CA ILE A 74 16.17 0.15 5.23
C ILE A 74 15.46 1.49 5.41
N VAL A 75 14.14 1.44 5.58
CA VAL A 75 13.32 2.61 5.85
C VAL A 75 12.34 2.35 6.99
N LEU A 76 12.10 3.39 7.80
CA LEU A 76 11.10 3.38 8.85
C LEU A 76 9.84 4.09 8.36
N ILE A 77 8.72 3.36 8.33
CA ILE A 77 7.40 3.89 7.98
C ILE A 77 6.70 4.30 9.28
N PRO A 78 6.43 5.60 9.51
CA PRO A 78 5.71 6.04 10.71
C PRO A 78 4.20 5.78 10.59
N SER A 79 3.55 5.61 11.74
CA SER A 79 2.09 5.68 11.83
C SER A 79 1.61 7.13 11.75
N ILE A 80 0.55 7.39 10.98
CA ILE A 80 0.06 8.75 10.71
C ILE A 80 -1.36 8.92 11.21
N LYS A 81 -1.64 10.07 11.84
CA LYS A 81 -2.98 10.46 12.28
C LYS A 81 -3.80 10.94 11.09
N ILE A 82 -4.91 10.26 10.82
CA ILE A 82 -5.81 10.54 9.70
C ILE A 82 -7.16 11.02 10.24
N LYS A 83 -7.64 12.12 9.65
CA LYS A 83 -8.97 12.67 9.86
C LYS A 83 -9.81 12.38 8.61
N PRO A 84 -11.07 11.95 8.74
CA PRO A 84 -11.96 11.79 7.59
C PRO A 84 -12.28 13.15 6.98
N SER A 85 -12.28 13.22 5.65
CA SER A 85 -12.43 14.50 4.92
C SER A 85 -13.85 15.06 4.93
N ALA A 86 -14.87 14.21 5.00
CA ALA A 86 -16.27 14.62 4.91
C ALA A 86 -17.16 13.50 5.45
N ALA A 87 -17.20 13.36 6.77
CA ALA A 87 -18.12 12.42 7.39
C ALA A 87 -19.21 13.24 8.08
N ASN A 88 -20.48 12.99 7.72
CA ASN A 88 -21.67 13.51 8.39
C ASN A 88 -21.83 12.84 9.77
N ILE A 89 -20.76 12.89 10.57
CA ILE A 89 -20.65 12.27 11.87
C ILE A 89 -20.69 13.41 12.89
N PRO A 90 -21.50 13.32 13.96
CA PRO A 90 -21.64 14.40 14.94
C PRO A 90 -20.41 14.60 15.84
N PHE A 91 -19.27 13.98 15.51
CA PHE A 91 -18.02 14.06 16.25
C PHE A 91 -16.81 13.99 15.31
N VAL A 92 -15.68 14.54 15.77
CA VAL A 92 -14.40 14.48 15.04
C VAL A 92 -13.75 13.12 15.29
N LEU A 93 -13.69 12.29 14.25
CA LEU A 93 -12.96 11.02 14.28
C LEU A 93 -11.49 11.27 13.88
N GLN A 94 -10.53 10.81 14.69
CA GLN A 94 -9.12 10.79 14.32
C GLN A 94 -8.56 9.40 14.61
N ARG A 95 -7.89 8.80 13.61
CA ARG A 95 -7.32 7.45 13.74
C ARG A 95 -5.85 7.48 13.34
N THR A 96 -4.99 6.94 14.20
CA THR A 96 -3.59 6.69 13.85
C THR A 96 -3.50 5.37 13.08
N GLN A 97 -2.96 5.40 11.88
CA GLN A 97 -2.84 4.20 11.04
C GLN A 97 -1.62 4.29 10.12
N PHE A 98 -1.07 3.13 9.78
CA PHE A 98 -0.04 3.04 8.75
C PHE A 98 -0.68 3.18 7.37
N LEU A 99 -0.07 3.99 6.52
CA LEU A 99 -0.52 4.23 5.15
C LEU A 99 -0.03 3.11 4.21
N VAL A 100 -0.25 1.86 4.59
CA VAL A 100 0.21 0.68 3.86
C VAL A 100 -0.91 -0.33 3.70
N ARG A 101 -0.82 -1.15 2.66
CA ARG A 101 -1.63 -2.37 2.49
C ARG A 101 -0.73 -3.57 2.23
N LEU A 102 -1.19 -4.76 2.58
CA LEU A 102 -0.58 -6.00 2.08
C LEU A 102 -0.62 -6.00 0.55
N SER A 103 0.53 -6.26 -0.06
CA SER A 103 0.66 -6.50 -1.50
C SER A 103 0.67 -7.99 -1.73
N TYR A 104 -0.50 -8.60 -1.91
CA TYR A 104 -0.59 -9.99 -2.37
C TYR A 104 0.14 -10.15 -3.73
N SER A 105 0.65 -11.36 -3.98
CA SER A 105 1.38 -11.72 -5.20
C SER A 105 0.75 -11.10 -6.44
N MET A 106 1.62 -10.58 -7.31
CA MET A 106 1.34 -9.71 -8.47
C MET A 106 -0.05 -9.90 -9.09
N THR A 107 -0.88 -8.83 -9.11
CA THR A 107 -1.92 -8.77 -10.14
C THR A 107 -1.23 -8.79 -11.51
N ILE A 108 -1.66 -9.73 -12.34
CA ILE A 108 -1.12 -10.08 -13.68
C ILE A 108 -0.80 -8.84 -14.54
N ASN A 109 -1.52 -7.74 -14.35
CA ASN A 109 -1.27 -6.46 -15.04
C ASN A 109 0.09 -5.78 -14.76
N LYS A 110 0.85 -6.21 -13.74
CA LYS A 110 2.24 -5.76 -13.49
C LYS A 110 3.29 -6.86 -13.61
N ALA A 111 2.90 -8.07 -14.04
CA ALA A 111 3.82 -9.17 -14.35
C ALA A 111 4.44 -9.05 -15.74
N GLN A 112 4.86 -7.84 -16.13
CA GLN A 112 5.46 -7.57 -17.44
C GLN A 112 6.92 -8.05 -17.58
N ARG A 113 7.50 -8.70 -16.56
CA ARG A 113 8.91 -9.16 -16.57
C ARG A 113 9.19 -10.39 -15.69
N VAL A 114 8.25 -11.33 -15.61
CA VAL A 114 8.54 -12.67 -15.04
C VAL A 114 8.03 -13.67 -16.07
N ASP A 115 8.92 -14.52 -16.54
CA ASP A 115 8.61 -15.58 -17.50
C ASP A 115 7.59 -16.53 -16.86
N ILE A 116 6.35 -16.49 -17.34
CA ILE A 116 5.28 -17.37 -16.86
C ILE A 116 5.27 -18.58 -17.78
N HIS A 117 5.90 -19.67 -17.33
CA HIS A 117 5.79 -20.95 -18.03
C HIS A 117 4.39 -21.53 -17.81
N LEU A 118 3.45 -21.19 -18.70
CA LEU A 118 2.10 -21.78 -18.74
C LEU A 118 2.14 -23.08 -19.57
N PRO A 119 1.79 -24.25 -18.99
CA PRO A 119 1.72 -25.51 -19.73
C PRO A 119 0.49 -25.64 -20.66
N GLN A 120 -0.33 -24.59 -20.83
CA GLN A 120 -1.48 -24.64 -21.75
C GLN A 120 -1.86 -23.25 -22.29
N PRO A 121 -2.00 -23.07 -23.62
CA PRO A 121 -2.28 -21.78 -24.21
C PRO A 121 -3.79 -21.53 -24.33
N PHE A 122 -4.32 -20.63 -23.52
CA PHE A 122 -5.61 -19.97 -23.78
C PHE A 122 -5.37 -18.47 -23.95
N PHE A 123 -4.85 -18.06 -25.11
CA PHE A 123 -4.80 -16.64 -25.45
C PHE A 123 -5.34 -16.37 -26.86
N ILE A 124 -6.37 -15.54 -26.89
CA ILE A 124 -7.08 -15.07 -28.08
C ILE A 124 -6.20 -14.03 -28.80
N HIS A 125 -6.39 -13.94 -30.12
CA HIS A 125 -5.47 -13.43 -31.16
C HIS A 125 -5.10 -11.92 -31.13
N GLY A 126 -4.89 -11.33 -29.96
CA GLY A 126 -4.49 -9.92 -29.80
C GLY A 126 -3.63 -9.61 -28.57
N GLN A 127 -3.40 -10.57 -27.67
CA GLN A 127 -2.61 -10.31 -26.44
C GLN A 127 -1.10 -10.53 -26.64
N LEU A 128 -0.70 -11.37 -27.60
CA LEU A 128 0.71 -11.68 -27.85
C LEU A 128 1.49 -10.47 -28.41
N TYR A 129 0.84 -9.64 -29.23
CA TYR A 129 1.49 -8.49 -29.87
C TYR A 129 1.88 -7.39 -28.87
N VAL A 130 1.11 -7.23 -27.78
CA VAL A 130 1.36 -6.22 -26.74
C VAL A 130 2.53 -6.61 -25.82
N ALA A 131 2.84 -7.91 -25.72
CA ALA A 131 3.91 -8.41 -24.86
C ALA A 131 5.31 -8.11 -25.41
N ILE A 132 5.49 -8.12 -26.74
CA ILE A 132 6.82 -8.06 -27.38
C ILE A 132 7.37 -6.62 -27.42
N PHE A 133 6.52 -5.60 -27.57
CA PHE A 133 6.96 -4.21 -27.76
C PHE A 133 7.27 -3.41 -26.47
N LYS A 134 7.14 -4.02 -25.28
CA LYS A 134 7.39 -3.33 -23.98
C LYS A 134 8.76 -3.61 -23.36
N CYS A 135 9.70 -4.17 -24.14
CA CYS A 135 11.03 -4.54 -23.64
C CYS A 135 12.15 -3.50 -23.86
N GLN A 136 11.88 -2.36 -24.50
CA GLN A 136 12.80 -1.23 -24.58
C GLN A 136 12.12 0.03 -24.04
N GLY A 137 12.67 0.58 -22.96
CA GLY A 137 12.18 1.84 -22.39
C GLY A 137 12.33 1.92 -20.87
N ASP A 138 13.39 2.60 -20.47
CA ASP A 138 13.43 3.54 -19.35
C ASP A 138 13.90 3.03 -17.97
N GLU A 139 15.22 3.10 -17.81
CA GLU A 139 15.81 3.86 -16.70
C GLU A 139 15.11 5.22 -16.57
N GLN A 140 14.64 5.59 -15.38
CA GLN A 140 14.79 6.94 -14.85
C GLN A 140 14.30 6.98 -13.38
N CYS A 141 15.26 7.08 -12.46
CA CYS A 141 15.10 7.91 -11.27
C CYS A 141 16.29 8.88 -11.31
N GLN A 142 16.21 9.87 -12.20
CA GLN A 142 17.07 11.04 -12.15
C GLN A 142 16.20 12.29 -11.93
N ARG A 143 16.68 13.08 -10.97
CA ARG A 143 16.24 14.40 -10.48
C ARG A 143 15.24 14.41 -9.33
#